data_AF-A0A0M3KF23-F1
#
_entry.id   AF-A0A0M3KF23-F1
#
_cell.length_a   1.000
_cell.length_b   1.000
_cell.length_c   1.000
_cell.angle_alpha   90.00
_cell.angle_beta   90.00
_cell.angle_gamma   90.00
#
_symmetry.space_group_name_H-M   'P 1'
#
loop_
_entity.id
_entity.type
_entity.pdbx_description
1 polymer ?
#
loop_
_entity_poly.entity_id
_entity_poly.type
_entity_poly.pdbx_seq_one_letter_code
_entity_poly.pdbx_strand_id
1 'polypeptide(L)'
;LSICSLFIRKLFTCNGRLFQDSTVTVIDYFSSGYGRPKIDSDQGIFDVHGVYESGYIYANFSRGLVSEDEYDLSINECIYFLYPVAGGDLEEGSGEIKKHTETPVTSLKKVCLKACGRSEDIAPTKKILTNEASVLEASVFPDESTQAIRAKYEMIIRILNREWNSRLSDGTTEEFRTMTNEVTKAIDSVMQPKWPSIKVAKVTKFVVIAHVTLTTTESNSPSAMKVKQLIEDQAVRGPVESLNIEPSTVKAIKTEIEEPENMTADQLRNWILIGLGVSLFLLAFCLVCCIVCRSCSRKRETFVSFIVFDKSFETVIFFIIFTVSMIYTSVHCVGIIIDLLKW
;
A
#
# COMPACT_ATOMS: atom_id res chain seq x y z
N LEU A 1 -24.93 15.01 -0.20
CA LEU A 1 -24.19 14.42 0.92
C LEU A 1 -23.86 12.99 0.51
N SER A 2 -22.59 12.67 0.25
CA SER A 2 -22.16 11.28 0.17
C SER A 2 -22.19 10.70 1.57
N ILE A 3 -22.91 9.59 1.77
CA ILE A 3 -22.96 8.91 3.05
C ILE A 3 -22.26 7.56 2.85
N CYS A 4 -20.98 7.52 3.18
CA CYS A 4 -20.26 6.26 3.33
C CYS A 4 -20.79 5.62 4.63
N SER A 5 -21.44 4.46 4.51
CA SER A 5 -22.18 3.85 5.61
C SER A 5 -21.66 2.44 5.84
N LEU A 6 -20.94 2.24 6.93
CA LEU A 6 -20.55 0.91 7.33
C LEU A 6 -21.73 0.19 8.00
N PHE A 7 -22.15 -0.93 7.42
CA PHE A 7 -23.21 -1.76 8.00
C PHE A 7 -22.62 -2.99 8.66
N ILE A 8 -22.87 -3.12 9.96
CA ILE A 8 -22.56 -4.33 10.74
C ILE A 8 -23.85 -5.15 10.80
N ARG A 9 -23.83 -6.38 10.28
CA ARG A 9 -24.99 -7.26 10.27
C ARG A 9 -24.64 -8.64 10.81
N LYS A 10 -25.60 -9.24 11.52
CA LYS A 10 -25.63 -10.68 11.77
C LYS A 10 -26.49 -11.33 10.70
N LEU A 11 -25.89 -12.22 9.90
CA LEU A 11 -26.66 -12.97 8.92
C LEU A 11 -27.40 -14.10 9.65
N PHE A 12 -28.72 -14.02 9.73
CA PHE A 12 -29.58 -15.18 9.95
C PHE A 12 -30.30 -15.47 8.64
N THR A 13 -29.96 -16.56 7.98
CA THR A 13 -30.71 -17.07 6.83
C THR A 13 -31.83 -17.98 7.35
N CYS A 14 -33.02 -17.41 7.55
CA CYS A 14 -34.24 -18.20 7.73
C CYS A 14 -34.85 -18.52 6.37
N ASN A 15 -34.41 -19.62 5.78
CA ASN A 15 -35.12 -20.27 4.68
C ASN A 15 -34.92 -21.80 4.78
N GLY A 16 -35.56 -22.43 5.75
CA GLY A 16 -35.77 -23.90 5.82
C GLY A 16 -34.53 -24.81 5.90
N ARG A 17 -33.31 -24.29 5.78
CA ARG A 17 -32.05 -24.98 6.04
C ARG A 17 -31.23 -24.11 6.98
N LEU A 18 -31.12 -24.55 8.23
CA LEU A 18 -30.14 -24.04 9.17
C LEU A 18 -28.74 -24.14 8.52
N PHE A 19 -28.19 -23.03 8.08
CA PHE A 19 -26.73 -22.87 8.14
C PHE A 19 -26.40 -22.58 9.60
N GLN A 20 -25.64 -23.49 10.22
CA GLN A 20 -25.33 -23.49 11.66
C GLN A 20 -24.28 -22.44 12.05
N ASP A 21 -24.00 -21.47 11.18
CA ASP A 21 -22.78 -20.68 11.25
C ASP A 21 -23.16 -19.23 11.58
N SER A 22 -23.24 -18.90 12.87
CA SER A 22 -23.55 -17.55 13.36
C SER A 22 -22.40 -16.57 13.11
N THR A 23 -22.13 -16.28 11.84
CA THR A 23 -21.06 -15.39 11.39
C THR A 23 -21.56 -13.95 11.37
N VAL A 24 -20.83 -13.08 12.07
CA VAL A 24 -21.03 -11.63 12.02
C VAL A 24 -20.20 -11.11 10.85
N THR A 25 -20.84 -10.38 9.93
CA THR A 25 -20.19 -9.81 8.76
C THR A 25 -20.29 -8.29 8.81
N VAL A 26 -19.21 -7.64 8.39
CA VAL A 26 -19.13 -6.20 8.19
C VAL A 26 -18.88 -5.97 6.71
N ILE A 27 -19.70 -5.14 6.09
CA ILE A 27 -19.68 -4.87 4.66
C ILE A 27 -19.76 -3.36 4.47
N ASP A 28 -18.95 -2.84 3.56
CA ASP A 28 -19.00 -1.43 3.19
C ASP A 28 -20.08 -1.17 2.15
N TYR A 29 -20.88 -0.15 2.41
CA TYR A 29 -21.97 0.28 1.56
C TYR A 29 -21.87 1.77 1.28
N PHE A 30 -22.14 2.10 0.03
CA PHE A 30 -22.20 3.46 -0.45
C PHE A 30 -23.64 3.91 -0.72
N SER A 31 -23.96 5.15 -0.34
CA SER A 31 -25.20 5.81 -0.77
C SER A 31 -24.94 7.22 -1.27
N SER A 32 -25.37 7.49 -2.50
CA SER A 32 -25.37 8.82 -3.11
C SER A 32 -26.60 9.67 -2.73
N GLY A 33 -27.55 9.13 -1.95
CA GLY A 33 -28.77 9.84 -1.55
C GLY A 33 -29.68 9.06 -0.59
N TYR A 34 -30.99 9.34 -0.64
CA TYR A 34 -32.00 8.69 0.23
C TYR A 34 -32.45 7.30 -0.27
N GLY A 35 -31.75 6.73 -1.25
CA GLY A 35 -32.03 5.40 -1.79
C GLY A 35 -31.47 4.28 -0.91
N ARG A 36 -31.73 3.02 -1.32
CA ARG A 36 -31.09 1.85 -0.71
C ARG A 36 -29.57 1.94 -0.94
N PRO A 37 -28.73 1.89 0.10
CA PRO A 37 -27.29 1.83 -0.06
C PRO A 37 -26.91 0.63 -0.92
N LYS A 38 -25.92 0.80 -1.79
CA LYS A 38 -25.37 -0.27 -2.64
C LYS A 38 -24.10 -0.78 -2.02
N ILE A 39 -23.83 -2.07 -2.16
CA ILE A 39 -22.53 -2.64 -1.77
C ILE A 39 -21.45 -1.89 -2.56
N ASP A 40 -20.45 -1.39 -1.84
CA ASP A 40 -19.34 -0.70 -2.46
C ASP A 40 -18.45 -1.68 -3.24
N SER A 41 -18.03 -1.30 -4.44
CA SER A 41 -17.09 -2.08 -5.24
C SER A 41 -15.71 -2.15 -4.59
N ASP A 42 -15.29 -1.07 -3.91
CA ASP A 42 -14.14 -1.11 -3.03
C ASP A 42 -14.64 -1.23 -1.60
N GLN A 43 -14.27 -2.30 -0.91
CA GLN A 43 -14.72 -2.50 0.46
C GLN A 43 -13.95 -1.61 1.45
N GLY A 44 -12.75 -1.10 1.13
CA GLY A 44 -11.98 -0.16 1.96
C GLY A 44 -11.64 -0.60 3.41
N ILE A 45 -12.21 -1.70 3.88
CA ILE A 45 -12.15 -2.22 5.24
C ILE A 45 -11.37 -3.52 5.30
N PHE A 46 -10.60 -3.70 6.35
CA PHE A 46 -9.74 -4.85 6.60
C PHE A 46 -9.68 -5.17 8.10
N ASP A 47 -9.00 -6.25 8.48
CA ASP A 47 -8.95 -6.75 9.88
C ASP A 47 -10.34 -6.88 10.54
N VAL A 48 -11.31 -7.35 9.75
CA VAL A 48 -12.71 -7.48 10.20
C VAL A 48 -12.84 -8.70 11.12
N HIS A 49 -13.29 -8.44 12.34
CA HIS A 49 -13.61 -9.44 13.35
C HIS A 49 -15.00 -9.18 13.90
N GLY A 50 -15.87 -10.18 13.84
CA GLY A 50 -17.23 -10.09 14.36
C GLY A 50 -17.54 -11.23 15.31
N VAL A 51 -18.10 -10.93 16.49
CA VAL A 51 -18.58 -11.94 17.44
C VAL A 51 -19.97 -11.57 17.92
N TYR A 52 -20.82 -12.59 18.08
CA TYR A 52 -22.11 -12.46 18.74
C TYR A 52 -22.03 -13.12 20.11
N GLU A 53 -22.22 -12.32 21.16
CA GLU A 53 -22.15 -12.81 22.54
C GLU A 53 -23.20 -12.11 23.39
N SER A 54 -23.96 -12.89 24.17
CA SER A 54 -24.92 -12.39 25.16
C SER A 54 -25.95 -11.38 24.62
N GLY A 55 -26.42 -11.58 23.37
CA GLY A 55 -27.40 -10.68 22.75
C GLY A 55 -26.79 -9.47 22.03
N TYR A 56 -25.46 -9.29 22.11
CA TYR A 56 -24.74 -8.19 21.49
C TYR A 56 -23.92 -8.68 20.29
N ILE A 57 -23.76 -7.80 19.29
CA ILE A 57 -22.85 -7.98 18.17
C ILE A 57 -21.67 -7.04 18.40
N TYR A 58 -20.47 -7.60 18.50
CA TYR A 58 -19.23 -6.85 18.54
C TYR A 58 -18.55 -6.99 17.19
N ALA A 59 -18.24 -5.88 16.55
CA ALA A 59 -17.51 -5.85 15.30
C ALA A 59 -16.32 -4.89 15.41
N ASN A 60 -15.13 -5.42 15.13
CA ASN A 60 -13.90 -4.67 15.00
C ASN A 60 -13.49 -4.73 13.52
N PHE A 61 -13.01 -3.62 12.99
CA PHE A 61 -12.49 -3.53 11.63
C PHE A 61 -11.53 -2.34 11.59
N SER A 62 -10.71 -2.32 10.56
CA SER A 62 -9.76 -1.26 10.26
C SER A 62 -10.04 -0.71 8.87
N ARG A 63 -9.70 0.57 8.66
CA ARG A 63 -9.83 1.28 7.37
C ARG A 63 -8.74 2.34 7.28
N GLY A 64 -8.27 2.62 6.07
CA GLY A 64 -7.33 3.72 5.81
C GLY A 64 -7.93 5.09 6.15
N LEU A 65 -7.12 6.01 6.69
CA LEU A 65 -7.57 7.38 6.97
C LEU A 65 -7.81 8.20 5.69
N VAL A 66 -7.11 7.86 4.62
CA VAL A 66 -7.23 8.47 3.30
C VAL A 66 -7.77 7.39 2.37
N SER A 67 -8.77 7.75 1.57
CA SER A 67 -9.29 6.89 0.50
C SER A 67 -8.96 7.52 -0.86
N GLU A 68 -8.65 6.68 -1.83
CA GLU A 68 -8.43 7.06 -3.23
C GLU A 68 -9.70 6.89 -4.08
N ASP A 69 -10.76 6.32 -3.50
CA ASP A 69 -12.06 6.18 -4.15
C ASP A 69 -12.87 7.49 -4.07
N GLU A 70 -13.45 7.89 -5.20
CA GLU A 70 -14.25 9.12 -5.36
C GLU A 70 -15.55 9.07 -4.54
N TYR A 71 -16.07 7.87 -4.27
CA TYR A 71 -17.30 7.67 -3.49
C TYR A 71 -17.07 7.64 -1.99
N ASP A 72 -15.81 7.58 -1.59
CA ASP A 72 -15.37 7.48 -0.22
C ASP A 72 -14.96 8.84 0.38
N LEU A 73 -15.24 9.00 1.67
CA LEU A 73 -14.80 10.17 2.42
C LEU A 73 -13.46 9.86 3.09
N SER A 74 -12.43 10.64 2.78
CA SER A 74 -11.20 10.64 3.57
C SER A 74 -11.46 11.18 4.98
N ILE A 75 -11.11 10.40 6.00
CA ILE A 75 -11.35 10.65 7.43
C ILE A 75 -10.07 11.14 8.14
N ASN A 76 -9.11 11.65 7.37
CA ASN A 76 -7.89 12.29 7.84
C ASN A 76 -8.15 13.65 8.52
N GLU A 77 -9.31 14.26 8.24
CA GLU A 77 -9.81 15.46 8.88
C GLU A 77 -10.89 15.15 9.94
N CYS A 78 -11.23 16.14 10.77
CA CYS A 78 -12.27 15.97 11.78
C CYS A 78 -13.66 16.03 11.14
N ILE A 79 -14.43 14.94 11.24
CA ILE A 79 -15.74 14.81 10.60
C ILE A 79 -16.84 14.42 11.60
N TYR A 80 -18.09 14.67 11.22
CA TYR A 80 -19.25 14.20 11.98
C TYR A 80 -19.56 12.75 11.59
N PHE A 81 -19.83 11.92 12.60
CA PHE A 81 -20.25 10.54 12.40
C PHE A 81 -21.77 10.42 12.48
N LEU A 82 -22.34 9.52 11.69
CA LEU A 82 -23.76 9.19 11.73
C LEU A 82 -23.93 7.79 12.32
N TYR A 83 -24.81 7.67 13.30
CA TYR A 83 -25.11 6.45 14.03
C TYR A 83 -26.56 6.04 13.79
N PRO A 84 -26.83 5.12 12.86
CA PRO A 84 -28.15 4.54 12.67
C PRO A 84 -28.43 3.49 13.78
N VAL A 85 -28.76 3.96 14.99
CA VAL A 85 -28.95 3.10 16.18
C VAL A 85 -30.26 2.31 16.17
N ALA A 86 -31.26 2.76 15.41
CA ALA A 86 -32.55 2.10 15.23
C ALA A 86 -32.69 1.61 13.77
N GLY A 87 -32.08 0.47 13.47
CA GLY A 87 -32.22 -0.19 12.16
C GLY A 87 -33.66 -0.62 11.88
N GLY A 88 -33.99 -0.83 10.60
CA GLY A 88 -35.29 -1.40 10.22
C GLY A 88 -35.33 -2.92 10.38
N ASP A 89 -36.52 -3.49 10.29
CA ASP A 89 -36.70 -4.96 10.32
C ASP A 89 -35.89 -5.65 9.23
N LEU A 90 -35.54 -6.91 9.45
CA LEU A 90 -34.91 -7.73 8.40
C LEU A 90 -35.96 -8.11 7.35
N GLU A 91 -35.61 -8.00 6.07
CA GLU A 91 -36.42 -8.44 4.95
C GLU A 91 -36.50 -9.97 4.92
N GLU A 92 -37.70 -10.53 4.79
CA GLU A 92 -37.89 -11.98 4.75
C GLU A 92 -37.17 -12.57 3.53
N GLY A 93 -36.39 -13.63 3.73
CA GLY A 93 -35.61 -14.29 2.67
C GLY A 93 -34.18 -13.76 2.51
N SER A 94 -34.00 -12.47 2.17
CA SER A 94 -32.65 -11.86 2.02
C SER A 94 -31.99 -11.55 3.37
N GLY A 95 -32.85 -11.34 4.38
CA GLY A 95 -32.53 -10.84 5.71
C GLY A 95 -31.95 -9.42 5.70
N GLU A 96 -31.94 -8.71 4.58
CA GLU A 96 -31.37 -7.36 4.50
C GLU A 96 -32.09 -6.39 5.45
N ILE A 97 -31.35 -5.46 6.04
CA ILE A 97 -31.90 -4.49 6.99
C ILE A 97 -32.74 -3.48 6.18
N LYS A 98 -34.04 -3.37 6.51
CA LYS A 98 -34.92 -2.35 5.93
C LYS A 98 -34.52 -0.96 6.42
N LYS A 99 -35.12 0.07 5.80
CA LYS A 99 -34.92 1.46 6.19
C LYS A 99 -35.08 1.64 7.70
N HIS A 100 -34.12 2.34 8.30
CA HIS A 100 -34.14 2.72 9.72
C HIS A 100 -35.50 3.34 10.12
N THR A 101 -35.99 2.99 11.31
CA THR A 101 -37.29 3.47 11.82
C THR A 101 -37.21 4.92 12.31
N GLU A 102 -36.03 5.33 12.77
CA GLU A 102 -35.75 6.68 13.26
C GLU A 102 -34.61 7.32 12.48
N THR A 103 -34.54 8.65 12.48
CA THR A 103 -33.45 9.38 11.82
C THR A 103 -32.10 9.06 12.48
N PRO A 104 -31.05 8.70 11.72
CA PRO A 104 -29.72 8.44 12.28
C PRO A 104 -29.21 9.61 13.12
N VAL A 105 -28.55 9.28 14.24
CA VAL A 105 -28.05 10.28 15.19
C VAL A 105 -26.68 10.76 14.74
N THR A 106 -26.48 12.06 14.62
CA THR A 106 -25.16 12.63 14.31
C THR A 106 -24.34 12.82 15.58
N SER A 107 -23.03 12.63 15.51
CA SER A 107 -22.12 12.99 16.60
C SER A 107 -22.26 14.47 16.97
N LEU A 108 -22.21 14.79 18.27
CA LEU A 108 -22.35 16.19 18.74
C LEU A 108 -21.16 17.06 18.34
N LYS A 109 -19.99 16.45 18.19
CA LYS A 109 -18.74 17.10 17.80
C LYS A 109 -18.10 16.33 16.66
N LYS A 110 -17.24 17.03 15.92
CA LYS A 110 -16.36 16.39 14.94
C LYS A 110 -15.37 15.46 15.65
N VAL A 111 -15.18 14.28 15.11
CA VAL A 111 -14.24 13.27 15.59
C VAL A 111 -12.99 13.31 14.71
N CYS A 112 -11.81 13.42 15.34
CA CYS A 112 -10.52 13.59 14.65
C CYS A 112 -9.68 12.32 14.77
N LEU A 113 -9.79 11.38 13.82
CA LEU A 113 -9.13 10.07 13.94
C LEU A 113 -7.60 10.14 13.77
N LYS A 114 -7.08 11.13 13.03
CA LYS A 114 -5.63 11.38 12.91
C LYS A 114 -4.97 11.71 14.25
N ALA A 115 -5.71 12.30 15.19
CA ALA A 115 -5.19 12.67 16.50
C ALA A 115 -5.06 11.46 17.46
N CYS A 116 -5.58 10.28 17.08
CA CYS A 116 -5.59 9.09 17.93
C CYS A 116 -4.27 8.28 17.91
N GLY A 117 -3.16 8.86 17.45
CA GLY A 117 -1.81 8.28 17.59
C GLY A 117 -1.21 8.59 18.97
N ARG A 118 -0.24 7.77 19.44
CA ARG A 118 0.50 8.04 20.69
C ARG A 118 0.92 9.51 20.72
N SER A 119 0.58 10.19 21.81
CA SER A 119 1.13 11.50 22.16
C SER A 119 2.65 11.42 22.09
N GLU A 120 3.24 12.00 21.06
CA GLU A 120 4.67 12.27 20.97
C GLU A 120 5.04 13.40 21.93
N ASP A 121 4.93 13.14 23.23
CA ASP A 121 5.56 13.95 24.27
C ASP A 121 6.92 13.35 24.62
N ILE A 122 7.84 13.33 23.66
CA ILE A 122 9.29 13.36 23.96
C ILE A 122 9.96 14.30 22.97
N ALA A 123 10.39 15.45 23.51
CA ALA A 123 11.13 16.50 22.83
C ALA A 123 12.41 16.01 22.12
N PRO A 124 12.89 16.72 21.09
CA PRO A 124 13.98 16.27 20.24
C PRO A 124 15.33 16.50 20.91
N THR A 125 16.07 15.43 21.22
CA THR A 125 17.48 15.54 21.62
C THR A 125 18.39 15.00 20.52
N LYS A 126 18.91 15.96 19.75
CA LYS A 126 20.29 16.07 19.26
C LYS A 126 20.92 14.85 18.57
N LYS A 127 21.11 15.01 17.25
CA LYS A 127 22.05 14.27 16.40
C LYS A 127 23.44 14.16 17.06
N ILE A 128 23.98 12.95 17.14
CA ILE A 128 25.43 12.73 17.19
C ILE A 128 25.79 11.69 16.13
N LEU A 129 26.51 12.18 15.13
CA LEU A 129 27.28 11.43 14.16
C LEU A 129 28.58 11.00 14.84
N THR A 130 28.96 9.71 14.82
CA THR A 130 30.37 9.31 14.90
C THR A 130 30.57 7.97 14.19
N ASN A 131 31.62 7.96 13.36
CA ASN A 131 32.03 6.91 12.45
C ASN A 131 32.90 5.84 13.14
N GLU A 132 32.86 4.65 12.54
CA GLU A 132 33.99 3.74 12.24
C GLU A 132 34.83 3.07 13.34
N ALA A 133 34.91 1.74 13.14
CA ALA A 133 36.03 0.83 13.34
C ALA A 133 36.18 0.06 14.67
N SER A 134 36.22 -1.27 14.48
CA SER A 134 36.98 -2.24 15.26
C SER A 134 36.42 -2.70 16.60
N VAL A 135 35.61 -3.76 16.58
CA VAL A 135 35.97 -5.02 17.27
C VAL A 135 35.55 -6.20 16.40
N LEU A 136 36.55 -6.88 15.83
CA LEU A 136 36.43 -8.23 15.30
C LEU A 136 36.43 -9.19 16.48
N GLU A 137 35.39 -10.01 16.64
CA GLU A 137 35.60 -11.41 17.01
C GLU A 137 34.45 -12.27 16.49
N ALA A 138 34.85 -13.43 15.98
CA ALA A 138 34.11 -14.21 15.00
C ALA A 138 33.06 -15.13 15.63
N SER A 139 31.95 -15.32 14.91
CA SER A 139 31.27 -16.61 14.87
C SER A 139 30.81 -16.88 13.45
N VAL A 140 31.51 -17.82 12.82
CA VAL A 140 31.25 -18.42 11.51
C VAL A 140 29.98 -19.28 11.56
N PHE A 141 29.31 -19.37 10.40
CA PHE A 141 28.27 -20.31 9.91
C PHE A 141 26.87 -19.72 9.67
N PRO A 142 26.19 -20.14 8.59
CA PRO A 142 26.65 -20.30 7.21
C PRO A 142 25.88 -19.36 6.25
N ASP A 143 26.50 -19.14 5.11
CA ASP A 143 25.92 -18.58 3.89
C ASP A 143 24.55 -19.21 3.55
N GLU A 144 23.45 -18.49 3.81
CA GLU A 144 22.18 -18.73 3.15
C GLU A 144 21.88 -17.50 2.29
N SER A 145 22.03 -17.69 0.98
CA SER A 145 21.91 -16.70 -0.06
C SER A 145 20.78 -15.69 0.22
N THR A 146 21.10 -14.41 0.26
CA THR A 146 20.13 -13.31 0.12
C THR A 146 19.55 -13.34 -1.30
N GLN A 147 18.70 -14.34 -1.57
CA GLN A 147 17.84 -14.34 -2.74
C GLN A 147 16.77 -13.27 -2.52
N ALA A 148 16.70 -12.32 -3.44
CA ALA A 148 15.69 -11.27 -3.42
C ALA A 148 14.30 -11.91 -3.44
N ILE A 149 13.47 -11.58 -2.45
CA ILE A 149 12.08 -12.02 -2.37
C ILE A 149 11.32 -11.31 -3.49
N ARG A 150 10.69 -12.08 -4.38
CA ARG A 150 10.00 -11.58 -5.58
C ARG A 150 8.51 -11.40 -5.35
N ALA A 151 7.90 -12.22 -4.49
CA ALA A 151 6.50 -12.08 -4.13
C ALA A 151 6.24 -12.50 -2.69
N LYS A 152 5.23 -11.85 -2.10
CA LYS A 152 4.70 -12.12 -0.77
C LYS A 152 3.26 -12.58 -0.90
N TYR A 153 2.87 -13.57 -0.11
CA TYR A 153 1.47 -13.98 0.03
C TYR A 153 1.02 -13.76 1.46
N GLU A 154 -0.10 -13.09 1.63
CA GLU A 154 -0.79 -12.97 2.91
C GLU A 154 -1.91 -14.00 2.95
N MET A 155 -1.76 -14.98 3.84
CA MET A 155 -2.68 -16.08 4.02
C MET A 155 -3.37 -15.98 5.37
N ILE A 156 -4.68 -16.23 5.37
CA ILE A 156 -5.51 -16.27 6.58
C ILE A 156 -6.19 -17.63 6.62
N ILE A 157 -6.04 -18.35 7.74
CA ILE A 157 -6.67 -19.65 7.96
C ILE A 157 -7.24 -19.72 9.37
N ARG A 158 -8.38 -20.39 9.55
CA ARG A 158 -8.92 -20.71 10.88
C ARG A 158 -8.64 -22.16 11.24
N ILE A 159 -8.24 -22.39 12.49
CA ILE A 159 -7.86 -23.69 13.02
C ILE A 159 -8.91 -24.12 14.04
N LEU A 160 -9.61 -25.22 13.76
CA LEU A 160 -10.79 -25.68 14.51
C LEU A 160 -10.42 -26.48 15.76
N ASN A 161 -9.27 -27.16 15.77
CA ASN A 161 -8.84 -28.02 16.87
C ASN A 161 -7.91 -27.30 17.87
N ARG A 162 -8.02 -25.96 17.95
CA ARG A 162 -7.25 -25.11 18.84
C ARG A 162 -8.17 -24.05 19.45
N GLU A 163 -8.10 -23.92 20.77
CA GLU A 163 -8.82 -22.88 21.50
C GLU A 163 -7.97 -21.60 21.61
N TRP A 164 -8.65 -20.47 21.76
CA TRP A 164 -7.97 -19.20 21.97
C TRP A 164 -7.30 -19.17 23.35
N ASN A 165 -6.06 -18.68 23.39
CA ASN A 165 -5.32 -18.37 24.61
C ASN A 165 -4.67 -17.00 24.45
N SER A 166 -4.75 -16.16 25.48
CA SER A 166 -4.15 -14.82 25.48
C SER A 166 -2.63 -14.85 25.19
N ARG A 167 -1.92 -15.91 25.59
CA ARG A 167 -0.47 -16.07 25.35
C ARG A 167 -0.13 -16.23 23.86
N LEU A 168 -1.06 -16.72 23.05
CA LEU A 168 -0.89 -16.83 21.60
C LEU A 168 -0.92 -15.47 20.87
N SER A 169 -1.17 -14.37 21.60
CA SER A 169 -1.01 -13.02 21.07
C SER A 169 0.41 -12.46 21.31
N ASP A 170 1.22 -13.10 22.15
CA ASP A 170 2.57 -12.69 22.50
C ASP A 170 3.60 -13.59 21.81
N GLY A 171 4.34 -13.01 20.88
CA GLY A 171 5.35 -13.70 20.07
C GLY A 171 6.55 -14.25 20.85
N THR A 172 6.69 -13.88 22.13
CA THR A 172 7.79 -14.33 22.99
C THR A 172 7.46 -15.58 23.80
N THR A 173 6.18 -16.01 23.80
CA THR A 173 5.72 -17.14 24.60
C THR A 173 6.02 -18.49 23.91
N GLU A 174 6.21 -19.53 24.71
CA GLU A 174 6.48 -20.88 24.16
C GLU A 174 5.25 -21.46 23.48
N GLU A 175 4.04 -21.09 23.93
CA GLU A 175 2.79 -21.46 23.29
C GLU A 175 2.69 -20.88 21.87
N PHE A 176 3.06 -19.61 21.68
CA PHE A 176 3.12 -18.99 20.35
C PHE A 176 4.16 -19.68 19.45
N ARG A 177 5.34 -19.98 19.99
CA ARG A 177 6.43 -20.63 19.26
C ARG A 177 6.05 -22.03 18.81
N THR A 178 5.43 -22.81 19.70
CA THR A 178 4.93 -24.16 19.41
C THR A 178 3.87 -24.10 18.32
N MET A 179 2.88 -23.21 18.45
CA MET A 179 1.81 -23.05 17.48
C MET A 179 2.34 -22.58 16.11
N THR A 180 3.32 -21.68 16.10
CA THR A 180 4.00 -21.24 14.87
C THR A 180 4.69 -22.39 14.17
N ASN A 181 5.41 -23.25 14.91
CA ASN A 181 6.07 -24.41 14.33
C ASN A 181 5.07 -25.42 13.75
N GLU A 182 3.94 -25.65 14.44
CA GLU A 182 2.87 -26.52 13.93
C GLU A 182 2.25 -25.98 12.64
N VAL A 183 1.92 -24.68 12.61
CA VAL A 183 1.37 -24.04 11.40
C VAL A 183 2.37 -24.06 10.27
N THR A 184 3.63 -23.70 10.52
CA THR A 184 4.68 -23.73 9.50
C THR A 184 4.84 -25.13 8.93
N LYS A 185 4.91 -26.17 9.78
CA LYS A 185 5.00 -27.56 9.34
C LYS A 185 3.81 -28.00 8.48
N ALA A 186 2.58 -27.64 8.89
CA ALA A 186 1.37 -27.98 8.16
C ALA A 186 1.27 -27.28 6.80
N ILE A 187 1.68 -26.01 6.72
CA ILE A 187 1.69 -25.28 5.45
C ILE A 187 2.81 -25.80 4.52
N ASP A 188 4.02 -26.01 5.06
CA ASP A 188 5.14 -26.51 4.28
C ASP A 188 4.87 -27.91 3.71
N SER A 189 4.23 -28.81 4.47
CA SER A 189 3.89 -30.16 3.99
C SER A 189 2.93 -30.16 2.80
N VAL A 190 2.12 -29.10 2.65
CA VAL A 190 1.22 -28.92 1.51
C VAL A 190 1.87 -28.15 0.38
N MET A 191 2.62 -27.08 0.69
CA MET A 191 3.18 -26.17 -0.30
C MET A 191 4.43 -26.72 -0.98
N GLN A 192 5.38 -27.24 -0.20
CA GLN A 192 6.70 -27.66 -0.70
C GLN A 192 6.64 -28.74 -1.79
N PRO A 193 5.75 -29.75 -1.73
CA PRO A 193 5.63 -30.73 -2.83
C PRO A 193 5.25 -30.12 -4.18
N LYS A 194 4.57 -28.97 -4.18
CA LYS A 194 4.09 -28.29 -5.39
C LYS A 194 4.94 -27.08 -5.77
N TRP A 195 5.42 -26.33 -4.78
CA TRP A 195 6.19 -25.09 -4.91
C TRP A 195 7.28 -25.02 -3.83
N PRO A 196 8.47 -25.59 -4.09
CA PRO A 196 9.57 -25.59 -3.13
C PRO A 196 10.08 -24.19 -2.76
N SER A 197 9.93 -23.24 -3.67
CA SER A 197 10.36 -21.85 -3.51
C SER A 197 9.48 -21.04 -2.55
N ILE A 198 8.29 -21.51 -2.20
CA ILE A 198 7.39 -20.84 -1.26
C ILE A 198 7.69 -21.30 0.16
N LYS A 199 8.12 -20.39 1.03
CA LYS A 199 8.39 -20.64 2.45
C LYS A 199 7.52 -19.75 3.33
N VAL A 200 7.22 -20.21 4.54
CA VAL A 200 6.61 -19.38 5.58
C VAL A 200 7.65 -18.40 6.12
N ALA A 201 7.42 -17.10 5.92
CA ALA A 201 8.29 -16.05 6.42
C ALA A 201 7.92 -15.58 7.83
N LYS A 202 6.62 -15.50 8.13
CA LYS A 202 6.15 -15.02 9.44
C LYS A 202 4.74 -15.51 9.74
N VAL A 203 4.50 -15.85 11.00
CA VAL A 203 3.15 -15.96 11.55
C VAL A 203 2.98 -14.86 12.59
N THR A 204 1.94 -14.04 12.50
CA THR A 204 1.84 -12.79 13.30
C THR A 204 0.85 -12.87 14.44
N LYS A 205 -0.25 -13.58 14.29
CA LYS A 205 -1.37 -13.55 15.24
C LYS A 205 -2.10 -14.88 15.25
N PHE A 206 -2.50 -15.32 16.43
CA PHE A 206 -3.31 -16.51 16.67
C PHE A 206 -4.51 -16.16 17.53
N VAL A 207 -5.65 -15.96 16.89
CA VAL A 207 -6.95 -15.80 17.57
C VAL A 207 -7.93 -16.81 16.99
N VAL A 208 -7.59 -18.10 17.10
CA VAL A 208 -8.19 -19.22 16.33
C VAL A 208 -7.93 -19.11 14.81
N ILE A 209 -7.64 -17.90 14.34
CA ILE A 209 -7.21 -17.54 12.99
C ILE A 209 -5.71 -17.28 13.01
N ALA A 210 -4.97 -17.92 12.10
CA ALA A 210 -3.55 -17.71 11.88
C ALA A 210 -3.33 -16.82 10.65
N HIS A 211 -2.57 -15.74 10.84
CA HIS A 211 -2.09 -14.88 9.76
C HIS A 211 -0.68 -15.32 9.36
N VAL A 212 -0.56 -15.90 8.18
CA VAL A 212 0.66 -16.50 7.67
C VAL A 212 1.15 -15.69 6.47
N THR A 213 2.39 -15.21 6.55
CA THR A 213 3.08 -14.59 5.44
C THR A 213 3.94 -15.64 4.75
N LEU A 214 3.72 -15.87 3.46
CA LEU A 214 4.57 -16.71 2.62
C LEU A 214 5.41 -15.83 1.71
N THR A 215 6.62 -16.27 1.39
CA THR A 215 7.53 -15.57 0.48
C THR A 215 8.11 -16.53 -0.54
N THR A 216 8.36 -16.02 -1.75
CA THR A 216 9.03 -16.77 -2.81
C THR A 216 10.10 -15.92 -3.47
N THR A 217 11.15 -16.60 -3.92
CA THR A 217 12.28 -16.02 -4.65
C THR A 217 12.11 -16.17 -6.17
N GLU A 218 11.07 -16.88 -6.62
CA GLU A 218 10.82 -17.11 -8.04
C GLU A 218 9.88 -16.04 -8.63
N SER A 219 10.20 -15.60 -9.84
CA SER A 219 9.36 -14.68 -10.62
C SER A 219 8.08 -15.36 -11.13
N ASN A 220 8.15 -16.63 -11.54
CA ASN A 220 7.00 -17.42 -12.00
C ASN A 220 6.23 -18.06 -10.83
N SER A 221 5.85 -17.24 -9.86
CA SER A 221 5.15 -17.68 -8.66
C SER A 221 3.63 -17.80 -8.91
N PRO A 222 2.96 -18.79 -8.29
CA PRO A 222 1.55 -19.07 -8.55
C PRO A 222 0.63 -17.91 -8.18
N SER A 223 -0.56 -17.84 -8.80
CA SER A 223 -1.57 -16.85 -8.40
C SER A 223 -2.09 -17.13 -6.99
N ALA A 224 -2.55 -16.08 -6.29
CA ALA A 224 -3.14 -16.20 -4.96
C ALA A 224 -4.29 -17.22 -4.92
N MET A 225 -5.11 -17.28 -5.97
CA MET A 225 -6.21 -18.24 -6.10
C MET A 225 -5.72 -19.69 -6.11
N LYS A 226 -4.60 -19.98 -6.78
CA LYS A 226 -4.04 -21.34 -6.86
C LYS A 226 -3.43 -21.78 -5.53
N VAL A 227 -2.83 -20.84 -4.80
CA VAL A 227 -2.31 -21.05 -3.44
C VAL A 227 -3.45 -21.30 -2.45
N LYS A 228 -4.51 -20.48 -2.52
CA LYS A 228 -5.75 -20.65 -1.74
C LYS A 228 -6.36 -22.03 -1.99
N GLN A 229 -6.64 -22.36 -3.24
CA GLN A 229 -7.31 -23.61 -3.62
C GLN A 229 -6.52 -24.84 -3.14
N LEU A 230 -5.18 -24.80 -3.17
CA LEU A 230 -4.37 -25.93 -2.71
C LEU A 230 -4.62 -26.23 -1.22
N ILE A 231 -4.68 -25.20 -0.37
CA ILE A 231 -4.90 -25.37 1.06
C ILE A 231 -6.35 -25.73 1.36
N GLU A 232 -7.31 -25.14 0.65
CA GLU A 232 -8.72 -25.51 0.74
C GLU A 232 -8.94 -27.00 0.40
N ASP A 233 -8.36 -27.46 -0.71
CA ASP A 233 -8.48 -28.85 -1.15
C ASP A 233 -7.88 -29.83 -0.13
N GLN A 234 -6.77 -29.46 0.54
CA GLN A 234 -6.20 -30.30 1.59
C GLN A 234 -7.03 -30.26 2.87
N ALA A 235 -7.55 -29.10 3.26
CA ALA A 235 -8.42 -28.96 4.43
C ALA A 235 -9.73 -29.74 4.28
N VAL A 236 -10.29 -29.81 3.06
CA VAL A 236 -11.49 -30.63 2.78
C VAL A 236 -11.20 -32.13 2.89
N ARG A 237 -9.98 -32.57 2.54
CA ARG A 237 -9.58 -33.98 2.62
C ARG A 237 -9.41 -34.45 4.06
N GLY A 238 -9.14 -33.54 4.99
CA GLY A 238 -9.05 -33.83 6.41
C GLY A 238 -8.01 -32.98 7.13
N PRO A 239 -7.59 -33.39 8.34
CA PRO A 239 -6.55 -32.71 9.09
C PRO A 239 -5.23 -32.66 8.32
N VAL A 240 -4.60 -31.49 8.30
CA VAL A 240 -3.26 -31.28 7.74
C VAL A 240 -2.28 -31.36 8.90
N GLU A 241 -1.48 -32.44 8.93
CA GLU A 241 -0.62 -32.76 10.08
C GLU A 241 -1.44 -32.84 11.39
N SER A 242 -1.13 -31.99 12.37
CA SER A 242 -1.84 -31.89 13.64
C SER A 242 -2.95 -30.85 13.65
N LEU A 243 -3.22 -30.17 12.53
CA LEU A 243 -4.14 -29.04 12.46
C LEU A 243 -5.40 -29.38 11.66
N ASN A 244 -6.56 -29.01 12.20
CA ASN A 244 -7.83 -29.07 11.49
C ASN A 244 -8.16 -27.66 10.98
N ILE A 245 -8.03 -27.44 9.68
CA ILE A 245 -8.21 -26.13 9.06
C ILE A 245 -9.64 -26.02 8.53
N GLU A 246 -10.31 -24.89 8.78
CA GLU A 246 -11.64 -24.63 8.22
C GLU A 246 -11.51 -24.18 6.75
N PRO A 247 -11.96 -24.97 5.76
CA PRO A 247 -11.69 -24.68 4.34
C PRO A 247 -12.25 -23.33 3.88
N SER A 248 -13.46 -22.97 4.33
CA SER A 248 -14.15 -21.73 3.92
C SER A 248 -13.45 -20.45 4.40
N THR A 249 -12.52 -20.55 5.35
CA THR A 249 -11.80 -19.40 5.92
C THR A 249 -10.50 -19.08 5.22
N VAL A 250 -10.03 -19.97 4.33
CA VAL A 250 -8.76 -19.83 3.66
C VAL A 250 -8.83 -18.63 2.70
N LYS A 251 -8.02 -17.60 2.98
CA LYS A 251 -7.82 -16.46 2.09
C LYS A 251 -6.35 -16.37 1.73
N ALA A 252 -6.05 -15.98 0.50
CA ALA A 252 -4.69 -15.69 0.06
C ALA A 252 -4.71 -14.42 -0.81
N ILE A 253 -3.78 -13.52 -0.54
CA ILE A 253 -3.55 -12.28 -1.31
C ILE A 253 -2.08 -12.30 -1.75
N LYS A 254 -1.79 -12.02 -3.02
CA LYS A 254 -0.42 -11.94 -3.56
C LYS A 254 -0.03 -10.47 -3.71
N THR A 255 1.17 -10.13 -3.29
CA THR A 255 1.83 -8.85 -3.55
C THR A 255 3.15 -9.13 -4.25
N GLU A 256 3.33 -8.58 -5.45
CA GLU A 256 4.58 -8.67 -6.18
C GLU A 256 5.53 -7.57 -5.67
N ILE A 257 6.78 -7.95 -5.40
CA ILE A 257 7.81 -7.03 -4.96
C ILE A 257 8.60 -6.66 -6.20
N GLU A 258 8.32 -5.48 -6.73
CA GLU A 258 9.14 -4.88 -7.77
C GLU A 258 10.52 -4.59 -7.18
N GLU A 259 11.57 -5.16 -7.78
CA GLU A 259 12.92 -4.70 -7.49
C GLU A 259 12.98 -3.22 -7.89
N PRO A 260 13.60 -2.35 -7.07
CA PRO A 260 13.86 -1.00 -7.52
C PRO A 260 14.68 -1.12 -8.79
N GLU A 261 14.16 -0.61 -9.92
CA GLU A 261 14.91 -0.56 -11.18
C GLU A 261 16.25 0.09 -10.88
N ASN A 262 17.31 -0.72 -10.87
CA ASN A 262 18.64 -0.18 -10.73
C ASN A 262 18.93 0.56 -12.04
N MET A 263 19.11 1.88 -11.95
CA MET A 263 19.52 2.68 -13.09
C MET A 263 20.74 2.00 -13.72
N THR A 264 20.60 1.52 -14.95
CA THR A 264 21.64 0.72 -15.60
C THR A 264 22.91 1.57 -15.72
N ALA A 265 24.10 0.92 -15.73
CA ALA A 265 25.37 1.65 -15.83
C ALA A 265 25.40 2.62 -17.03
N ASP A 266 24.70 2.26 -18.12
CA ASP A 266 24.55 3.08 -19.31
C ASP A 266 23.62 4.28 -19.10
N GLN A 267 22.51 4.10 -18.37
CA GLN A 267 21.63 5.21 -17.99
C GLN A 267 22.35 6.20 -17.07
N LEU A 268 23.12 5.72 -16.09
CA LEU A 268 23.92 6.58 -15.21
C LEU A 268 24.98 7.37 -16.00
N ARG A 269 25.69 6.71 -16.93
CA ARG A 269 26.66 7.37 -17.81
C ARG A 269 26.00 8.47 -18.65
N ASN A 270 24.82 8.20 -19.20
CA ASN A 270 24.09 9.18 -20.00
C ASN A 270 23.62 10.39 -19.17
N TRP A 271 23.14 10.16 -17.95
CA TRP A 271 22.77 11.24 -17.02
C TRP A 271 23.97 12.10 -16.60
N ILE A 272 25.13 11.50 -16.38
CA ILE A 272 26.38 12.22 -16.08
C ILE A 272 26.78 13.10 -17.27
N LEU A 273 26.69 12.59 -18.51
CA LEU A 273 27.01 13.35 -19.72
C LEU A 273 26.06 14.55 -19.92
N ILE A 274 24.76 14.36 -19.67
CA ILE A 274 23.77 15.44 -19.73
C ILE A 274 24.09 16.51 -18.67
N GLY A 275 24.39 16.10 -17.43
CA GLY A 275 24.75 17.03 -16.35
C GLY A 275 26.00 17.87 -16.67
N LEU A 276 27.04 17.23 -17.24
CA LEU A 276 28.24 17.93 -17.71
C LEU A 276 27.94 18.94 -18.82
N GLY A 277 27.09 18.58 -19.78
CA GLY A 277 26.67 19.46 -20.87
C GLY A 277 25.93 20.70 -20.37
N VAL A 278 24.98 20.53 -19.45
CA VAL A 278 24.21 21.64 -18.85
C VAL A 278 25.13 22.56 -18.04
N SER A 279 26.07 22.00 -17.28
CA SER A 279 27.02 22.79 -16.48
C SER A 279 27.94 23.66 -17.35
N LEU A 280 28.50 23.08 -18.42
CA LEU A 280 29.34 23.82 -19.38
C LEU A 280 28.55 24.92 -20.10
N PHE A 281 27.28 24.66 -20.43
CA PHE A 281 26.43 25.66 -21.06
C PHE A 281 26.14 26.85 -20.12
N LEU A 282 25.82 26.57 -18.86
CA LEU A 282 25.61 27.62 -17.85
C LEU A 282 26.86 28.46 -17.61
N LEU A 283 28.04 27.84 -17.58
CA LEU A 283 29.32 28.56 -17.46
C LEU A 283 29.58 29.46 -18.67
N ALA A 284 29.36 28.96 -19.90
CA ALA A 284 29.52 29.75 -21.11
C ALA A 284 28.55 30.95 -21.12
N PHE A 285 27.29 30.73 -20.75
CA PHE A 285 26.30 31.80 -20.64
C PHE A 285 26.71 32.87 -19.61
N CYS A 286 27.16 32.46 -18.43
CA CYS A 286 27.68 33.37 -17.40
C CYS A 286 28.88 34.19 -17.90
N LEU A 287 29.80 33.59 -18.66
CA LEU A 287 30.96 34.28 -19.21
C LEU A 287 30.55 35.32 -20.27
N VAL A 288 29.59 34.98 -21.15
CA VAL A 288 29.05 35.93 -22.15
C VAL A 288 28.35 37.09 -21.45
N CYS A 289 27.53 36.84 -20.44
CA CYS A 289 26.91 37.89 -19.62
C CYS A 289 27.97 38.78 -18.95
N CYS A 290 29.03 38.20 -18.39
CA CYS A 290 30.13 38.96 -17.78
C CYS A 290 30.85 39.87 -18.80
N ILE A 291 31.08 39.39 -20.03
CA ILE A 291 31.75 40.17 -21.09
C ILE A 291 30.85 41.32 -21.56
N VAL A 292 29.55 41.07 -21.76
CA VAL A 292 28.59 42.11 -22.14
C VAL A 292 28.47 43.17 -21.04
N CYS A 293 28.35 42.77 -19.77
CA CYS A 293 28.31 43.70 -18.64
C CYS A 293 29.59 44.55 -18.53
N ARG A 294 30.78 43.97 -18.77
CA ARG A 294 32.05 44.72 -18.80
C ARG A 294 32.15 45.67 -20.00
N SER A 295 31.67 45.27 -21.17
CA SER A 295 31.62 46.12 -22.37
C SER A 295 30.70 47.32 -22.18
N CYS A 296 29.54 47.13 -21.54
CA CYS A 296 28.62 48.20 -21.16
C CYS A 296 29.24 49.15 -20.12
N SER A 297 30.05 48.65 -19.18
CA SER A 297 30.75 49.48 -18.19
C SER A 297 31.88 50.33 -18.81
N ARG A 298 32.52 49.86 -19.88
CA ARG A 298 33.65 50.57 -20.52
C ARG A 298 33.22 51.69 -21.46
N LYS A 299 31.95 51.71 -21.88
CA LYS A 299 31.38 52.79 -22.73
C LYS A 299 30.91 54.03 -21.94
N ARG A 300 31.11 54.11 -20.61
CA ARG A 300 30.69 55.27 -19.80
C ARG A 300 31.66 56.45 -19.78
N GLU A 301 32.84 56.33 -20.38
CA GLU A 301 33.88 57.37 -20.30
C GLU A 301 34.17 58.09 -21.64
N THR A 302 33.50 57.77 -22.75
CA THR A 302 33.67 58.55 -23.98
C THR A 302 32.39 58.72 -24.80
N PHE A 303 31.97 59.99 -24.84
CA PHE A 303 31.40 60.71 -25.98
C PHE A 303 29.94 60.48 -26.40
N VAL A 304 29.17 61.52 -26.09
CA VAL A 304 28.10 62.16 -26.88
C VAL A 304 28.04 61.76 -28.37
N SER A 305 26.83 61.37 -28.79
CA SER A 305 26.27 61.43 -30.15
C SER A 305 27.00 60.70 -31.29
N PHE A 306 26.50 59.50 -31.63
CA PHE A 306 26.15 59.19 -33.03
C PHE A 306 25.14 58.04 -33.08
N ILE A 307 24.01 58.28 -33.75
CA ILE A 307 23.08 57.23 -34.19
C ILE A 307 23.82 56.41 -35.24
N VAL A 308 24.23 55.18 -34.90
CA VAL A 308 24.49 54.12 -35.88
C VAL A 308 23.73 52.90 -35.43
N PHE A 309 22.76 52.50 -36.25
CA PHE A 309 22.04 51.24 -36.18
C PHE A 309 23.03 50.09 -35.96
N ASP A 310 23.01 49.50 -34.78
CA ASP A 310 23.93 48.42 -34.39
C ASP A 310 23.39 47.08 -34.92
N LYS A 311 23.91 46.64 -36.06
CA LYS A 311 23.70 45.30 -36.65
C LYS A 311 23.99 44.14 -35.68
N SER A 312 24.66 44.40 -34.55
CA SER A 312 24.95 43.38 -33.54
C SER A 312 23.68 42.93 -32.79
N PHE A 313 22.67 43.80 -32.62
CA PHE A 313 21.44 43.45 -31.89
C PHE A 313 20.52 42.52 -32.70
N GLU A 314 20.40 42.73 -34.01
CA GLU A 314 19.68 41.80 -34.90
C GLU A 314 20.37 40.44 -34.97
N THR A 315 21.71 40.39 -34.96
CA THR A 315 22.47 39.14 -35.03
C THR A 315 22.27 38.30 -33.76
N VAL A 316 22.20 38.95 -32.59
CA VAL A 316 21.93 38.27 -31.30
C VAL A 316 20.49 37.76 -31.25
N ILE A 317 19.52 38.53 -31.71
CA ILE A 317 18.12 38.08 -31.79
C ILE A 317 17.98 36.93 -32.80
N PHE A 318 18.64 36.98 -33.95
CA PHE A 318 18.66 35.88 -34.91
C PHE A 318 19.29 34.61 -34.31
N PHE A 319 20.40 34.74 -33.56
CA PHE A 319 21.01 33.60 -32.87
C PHE A 319 20.12 33.02 -31.77
N ILE A 320 19.42 33.86 -31.00
CA ILE A 320 18.47 33.39 -29.99
C ILE A 320 17.27 32.69 -30.65
N ILE A 321 16.72 33.24 -31.73
CA ILE A 321 15.59 32.61 -32.44
C ILE A 321 16.03 31.30 -33.11
N PHE A 322 17.22 31.27 -33.73
CA PHE A 322 17.75 30.06 -34.36
C PHE A 322 18.08 28.97 -33.34
N THR A 323 18.63 29.33 -32.17
CA THR A 323 18.92 28.37 -31.10
C THR A 323 17.66 27.86 -30.42
N VAL A 324 16.67 28.71 -30.16
CA VAL A 324 15.35 28.27 -29.65
C VAL A 324 14.66 27.36 -30.67
N SER A 325 14.75 27.65 -31.97
CA SER A 325 14.20 26.78 -33.03
C SER A 325 14.94 25.45 -33.15
N MET A 326 16.27 25.41 -32.97
CA MET A 326 17.06 24.16 -32.94
C MET A 326 16.78 23.32 -31.69
N ILE A 327 16.55 23.96 -30.54
CA ILE A 327 16.16 23.27 -29.30
C ILE A 327 14.75 22.69 -29.46
N TYR A 328 13.81 23.46 -30.03
CA TYR A 328 12.44 22.99 -30.24
C TYR A 328 12.39 21.80 -31.21
N THR A 329 13.18 21.84 -32.30
CA THR A 329 13.29 20.70 -33.24
C THR A 329 14.04 19.51 -32.64
N SER A 330 15.04 19.71 -31.78
CA SER A 330 15.74 18.62 -31.09
C SER A 330 14.84 17.94 -30.04
N VAL A 331 14.04 18.70 -29.29
CA VAL A 331 13.08 18.15 -28.32
C VAL A 331 11.94 17.40 -29.04
N HIS A 332 11.47 17.91 -30.18
CA HIS A 332 10.48 17.20 -31.00
C HIS A 332 11.06 15.91 -31.63
N CYS A 333 12.33 15.92 -32.06
CA CYS A 333 13.02 14.70 -32.54
C CYS A 333 13.21 13.67 -31.43
N VAL A 334 13.54 14.09 -30.21
CA VAL A 334 13.65 13.18 -29.05
C VAL A 334 12.27 12.61 -28.68
N GLY A 335 11.20 13.41 -28.77
CA GLY A 335 9.83 12.92 -28.59
C GLY A 335 9.44 11.84 -29.62
N ILE A 336 9.75 12.06 -30.90
CA ILE A 336 9.47 11.10 -31.98
C ILE A 336 10.31 9.82 -31.84
N ILE A 337 11.57 9.92 -31.37
CA ILE A 337 12.42 8.75 -31.10
C ILE A 337 11.92 7.95 -29.89
N ILE A 338 11.38 8.60 -28.86
CA ILE A 338 10.77 7.95 -27.70
C ILE A 338 9.46 7.24 -28.08
N ASP A 339 8.66 7.81 -28.99
CA ASP A 339 7.44 7.17 -29.49
C ASP A 339 7.74 6.00 -30.46
N LEU A 340 8.85 6.04 -31.21
CA LEU A 340 9.32 4.91 -32.04
C LEU A 340 9.96 3.77 -31.25
N LEU A 341 10.38 4.01 -30.00
CA LEU A 341 10.91 2.98 -29.09
C LEU A 341 9.83 2.32 -28.22
N LYS A 342 8.56 2.74 -28.37
CA LYS A 342 7.38 2.16 -27.70
C LYS A 342 6.56 1.20 -28.57
N TRP A 343 7.02 0.94 -29.80
CA TRP A 343 6.60 -0.18 -30.65
C TRP A 343 7.75 -1.17 -30.77
#